data_AF-A0A2J7ZRV3-F1
#
_entry.id   AF-A0A2J7ZRV3-F1
#
_cell.length_a   1.000
_cell.length_b   1.000
_cell.length_c   1.000
_cell.angle_alpha   90.00
_cell.angle_beta   90.00
_cell.angle_gamma   90.00
#
_symmetry.space_group_name_H-M   'P 1'
#
loop_
_entity.id
_entity.type
_entity.pdbx_description
1 polymer ?
#
loop_
_entity_poly.entity_id
_entity_poly.type
_entity_poly.pdbx_seq_one_letter_code
_entity_poly.pdbx_strand_id
1 'polypeptide(L)'
;MTIHGFKQLCMAANTDKGRRVREYYISMEEILYEYTRHKAVKDCDRLIATIEEAKKEAEKSKKEAEEAKALAAAREEELSRFKAKTYDEVPKDDNVYICKEASELNTDRHKIGKAIDTKRRESQLNTGSAQGSKIIYERSTLNAKLIEDIANAALKRYHCNREHYNSRVEHSVDIIDIACTVVDTLASSYEHITRGSLLNKMIAKLQDLDVSMFTENAHVCGDEDLDINSQSEDDEEDEDDPLSSDPRVLKATEFIKQHIDFNPVRTKEAASKHYYAWITQKDLLNCFWDWYSEDDSRGNREFRKHLDKCLDKKSSWKGVLQRAMEAKGRRVLTIHPVVDAVQTTLLAFDRVSWITTFGVEDTTF
;
A
#
# COMPACT_ATOMS: atom_id res chain seq x y z
N MET A 1 -75.40 28.77 -47.66
CA MET A 1 -74.96 27.73 -48.62
C MET A 1 -73.49 27.45 -48.35
N THR A 2 -73.10 26.20 -48.09
CA THR A 2 -71.70 25.84 -47.82
C THR A 2 -70.92 25.67 -49.13
N ILE A 3 -69.59 25.78 -49.09
CA ILE A 3 -68.72 25.54 -50.25
C ILE A 3 -68.97 24.15 -50.85
N HIS A 4 -69.13 23.14 -49.98
CA HIS A 4 -69.47 21.78 -50.38
C HIS A 4 -70.85 21.71 -51.08
N GLY A 5 -71.87 22.36 -50.52
CA GLY A 5 -73.21 22.41 -51.12
C GLY A 5 -73.24 23.14 -52.47
N PHE A 6 -72.42 24.19 -52.63
CA PHE A 6 -72.24 24.87 -53.91
C PHE A 6 -71.52 23.98 -54.93
N LYS A 7 -70.44 23.29 -54.54
CA LYS A 7 -69.72 22.34 -55.39
C LYS A 7 -70.65 21.23 -55.90
N GLN A 8 -71.43 20.61 -55.01
CA GLN A 8 -72.40 19.57 -55.39
C GLN A 8 -73.44 20.06 -56.41
N LEU A 9 -73.97 21.28 -56.22
CA LEU A 9 -74.94 21.86 -57.13
C LEU A 9 -74.33 22.14 -58.52
N CYS A 10 -73.11 22.68 -58.59
CA CYS A 10 -72.40 22.89 -59.86
C CYS A 10 -71.97 21.58 -60.54
N MET A 11 -71.69 20.53 -59.78
CA MET A 11 -71.36 19.20 -60.32
C MET A 11 -72.57 18.55 -60.99
N ALA A 12 -73.77 18.70 -60.39
CA ALA A 12 -75.03 18.15 -60.91
C ALA A 12 -75.66 18.99 -62.04
N ALA A 13 -75.39 20.30 -62.09
CA ALA A 13 -75.93 21.18 -63.10
C ALA A 13 -75.30 20.91 -64.49
N ASN A 14 -76.13 20.55 -65.48
CA ASN A 14 -75.69 20.31 -66.84
C ASN A 14 -75.71 21.59 -67.71
N THR A 15 -75.04 22.63 -67.22
CA THR A 15 -74.93 23.93 -67.91
C THR A 15 -73.46 24.20 -68.29
N ASP A 16 -73.22 25.08 -69.26
CA ASP A 16 -71.87 25.49 -69.66
C ASP A 16 -71.06 26.08 -68.51
N LYS A 17 -71.73 26.82 -67.61
CA LYS A 17 -71.11 27.36 -66.40
C LYS A 17 -70.76 26.23 -65.42
N GLY A 18 -71.64 25.25 -65.24
CA GLY A 18 -71.37 24.05 -64.43
C GLY A 18 -70.15 23.29 -64.94
N ARG A 19 -70.05 23.05 -66.27
CA ARG A 19 -68.91 22.39 -66.92
C ARG A 19 -67.57 23.10 -66.64
N ARG A 20 -67.49 24.43 -66.79
CA ARG A 20 -66.27 25.19 -66.48
C ARG A 20 -65.85 25.06 -65.01
N VAL A 21 -66.82 25.02 -64.09
CA VAL A 21 -66.54 24.81 -62.66
C VAL A 21 -65.98 23.39 -62.43
N ARG A 22 -66.47 22.36 -63.14
CA ARG A 22 -65.90 21.00 -63.04
C ARG A 22 -64.46 20.95 -63.54
N GLU A 23 -64.21 21.52 -64.73
CA GLU A 23 -62.87 21.60 -65.34
C GLU A 23 -61.88 22.32 -64.42
N TYR A 24 -62.31 23.40 -63.76
CA TYR A 24 -61.51 24.10 -62.76
C TYR A 24 -61.14 23.20 -61.58
N TYR A 25 -62.09 22.45 -61.01
CA TYR A 25 -61.79 21.55 -59.90
C TYR A 25 -60.93 20.36 -60.30
N ILE A 26 -61.09 19.82 -61.53
CA ILE A 26 -60.22 18.77 -62.07
C ILE A 26 -58.78 19.30 -62.17
N SER A 27 -58.58 20.46 -62.78
CA SER A 27 -57.25 21.08 -62.89
C SER A 27 -56.65 21.40 -61.52
N MET A 28 -57.46 21.87 -60.57
CA MET A 28 -57.00 22.12 -59.21
C MET A 28 -56.58 20.82 -58.49
N GLU A 29 -57.34 19.72 -58.66
CA GLU A 29 -57.01 18.41 -58.10
C GLU A 29 -55.74 17.82 -58.71
N GLU A 30 -55.51 18.00 -60.02
CA GLU A 30 -54.26 17.63 -60.69
C GLU A 30 -53.05 18.40 -60.12
N ILE A 31 -53.16 19.72 -59.98
CA ILE A 31 -52.09 20.56 -59.39
C ILE A 31 -51.81 20.15 -57.93
N LEU A 32 -52.85 19.90 -57.14
CA LEU A 32 -52.73 19.43 -55.76
C LEU A 32 -52.03 18.07 -55.70
N TYR A 33 -52.37 17.15 -56.60
CA TYR A 33 -51.74 15.83 -56.68
C TYR A 33 -50.25 15.94 -57.00
N GLU A 34 -49.88 16.72 -58.02
CA GLU A 34 -48.47 16.94 -58.40
C GLU A 34 -47.68 17.61 -57.27
N TYR A 35 -48.23 18.64 -56.63
CA TYR A 35 -47.61 19.30 -55.49
C TYR A 35 -47.36 18.33 -54.34
N THR A 36 -48.35 17.52 -53.98
CA THR A 36 -48.25 16.56 -52.88
C THR A 36 -47.22 15.47 -53.19
N ARG A 37 -47.20 14.97 -54.43
CA ARG A 37 -46.21 13.99 -54.90
C ARG A 37 -44.80 14.57 -54.86
N HIS A 38 -44.59 15.77 -55.40
CA HIS A 38 -43.28 16.42 -55.41
C HIS A 38 -42.78 16.69 -53.98
N LYS A 39 -43.67 17.11 -53.07
CA LYS A 39 -43.34 17.30 -51.66
C LYS A 39 -42.92 15.99 -50.99
N ALA A 40 -43.67 14.90 -51.22
CA ALA A 40 -43.35 13.59 -50.66
C ALA A 40 -41.99 13.05 -51.14
N VAL A 41 -41.66 13.21 -52.43
CA VAL A 41 -40.36 12.83 -52.99
C VAL A 41 -39.24 13.63 -52.32
N LYS A 42 -39.39 14.96 -52.24
CA LYS A 42 -38.39 15.84 -51.60
C LYS A 42 -38.18 15.51 -50.12
N ASP A 43 -39.24 15.16 -49.40
CA ASP A 43 -39.15 14.75 -48.00
C ASP A 43 -38.46 13.38 -47.86
N CYS A 44 -38.72 12.43 -48.78
CA CYS A 44 -38.00 11.15 -48.84
C CYS A 44 -36.51 11.33 -49.12
N ASP A 45 -36.14 12.15 -50.10
CA ASP A 45 -34.74 12.43 -50.43
C ASP A 45 -33.99 13.03 -49.24
N ARG A 46 -34.65 13.95 -48.50
CA ARG A 46 -34.08 14.54 -47.28
C ARG A 46 -33.87 13.49 -46.18
N LEU A 47 -34.82 12.57 -46.00
CA LEU A 47 -34.69 11.49 -45.03
C LEU A 47 -33.57 10.52 -45.40
N ILE A 48 -33.44 10.16 -46.68
CA ILE A 48 -32.37 9.29 -47.17
C ILE A 48 -31.01 9.94 -46.90
N ALA A 49 -30.84 11.23 -47.21
CA ALA A 49 -29.60 11.96 -46.93
C ALA A 49 -29.24 11.94 -45.43
N THR A 50 -30.21 12.18 -44.54
CA THR A 50 -29.96 12.13 -43.08
C THR A 50 -29.58 10.73 -42.59
N ILE A 51 -30.14 9.67 -43.18
CA ILE A 51 -29.81 8.28 -42.82
C ILE A 51 -28.39 7.94 -43.28
N GLU A 52 -27.98 8.38 -44.47
CA GLU A 52 -26.62 8.15 -44.97
C GLU A 52 -25.56 8.87 -44.13
N GLU A 53 -25.83 10.11 -43.72
CA GLU A 53 -24.94 10.87 -42.86
C GLU A 53 -24.82 10.23 -41.47
N ALA A 54 -25.94 9.84 -40.86
CA ALA A 54 -25.96 9.13 -39.58
C ALA A 54 -25.22 7.78 -39.65
N LYS A 55 -25.32 7.05 -40.78
CA LYS A 55 -24.57 5.80 -40.98
C LYS A 55 -23.06 6.03 -41.06
N LYS A 56 -22.62 7.06 -41.78
CA LYS A 56 -21.20 7.42 -41.88
C LYS A 56 -20.62 7.80 -40.52
N GLU A 57 -21.37 8.58 -39.74
CA GLU A 57 -20.96 8.99 -38.40
C GLU A 57 -20.91 7.80 -37.42
N ALA A 58 -21.90 6.90 -37.47
CA ALA A 58 -21.89 5.68 -36.67
C ALA A 58 -20.72 4.75 -37.02
N GLU A 59 -20.36 4.61 -38.30
CA GLU A 59 -19.21 3.80 -38.72
C GLU A 59 -17.89 4.42 -38.23
N LYS A 60 -17.75 5.74 -38.32
CA LYS A 60 -16.57 6.45 -37.81
C LYS A 60 -16.43 6.30 -36.29
N SER A 61 -17.51 6.51 -35.54
CA SER A 61 -17.53 6.33 -34.09
C SER A 61 -17.20 4.90 -33.68
N LYS A 62 -17.66 3.89 -34.45
CA LYS A 62 -17.33 2.49 -34.19
C LYS A 62 -15.84 2.20 -34.37
N LYS A 63 -15.20 2.73 -35.42
CA LYS A 63 -13.75 2.60 -35.65
C LYS A 63 -12.94 3.26 -34.53
N GLU A 64 -13.30 4.49 -34.15
CA GLU A 64 -12.65 5.21 -33.05
C GLU A 64 -12.78 4.45 -31.71
N ALA A 65 -13.94 3.83 -31.44
CA ALA A 65 -14.15 3.02 -30.25
C ALA A 65 -13.34 1.71 -30.25
N GLU A 66 -13.16 1.07 -31.41
CA GLU A 66 -12.31 -0.12 -31.55
C GLU A 66 -10.83 0.23 -31.37
N GLU A 67 -10.35 1.33 -31.95
CA GLU A 67 -8.99 1.83 -31.75
C GLU A 67 -8.72 2.21 -30.28
N ALA A 68 -9.66 2.91 -29.63
CA ALA A 68 -9.55 3.25 -28.22
C ALA A 68 -9.50 2.01 -27.32
N LYS A 69 -10.28 0.97 -27.63
CA LYS A 69 -10.25 -0.31 -26.92
C LYS A 69 -8.91 -1.03 -27.11
N ALA A 70 -8.38 -1.07 -28.33
CA ALA A 70 -7.09 -1.69 -28.60
C ALA A 70 -5.95 -0.97 -27.85
N LEU A 71 -5.97 0.36 -27.84
CA LEU A 71 -5.00 1.17 -27.12
C LEU A 71 -5.12 1.00 -25.59
N ALA A 72 -6.34 0.89 -25.07
CA ALA A 72 -6.57 0.60 -23.65
C ALA A 72 -6.02 -0.78 -23.26
N ALA A 73 -6.26 -1.80 -24.08
CA ALA A 73 -5.75 -3.16 -23.85
C ALA A 73 -4.22 -3.20 -23.87
N ALA A 74 -3.57 -2.52 -24.82
CA ALA A 74 -2.11 -2.44 -24.87
C ALA A 74 -1.52 -1.75 -23.62
N ARG A 75 -2.13 -0.65 -23.18
CA ARG A 75 -1.72 0.05 -21.94
C ARG A 75 -1.91 -0.83 -20.71
N GLU A 76 -3.00 -1.60 -20.64
CA GLU A 76 -3.28 -2.51 -19.53
C GLU A 76 -2.28 -3.67 -19.48
N GLU A 77 -1.84 -4.19 -20.63
CA GLU A 77 -0.79 -5.20 -20.72
C GLU A 77 0.56 -4.65 -20.22
N GLU A 78 0.95 -3.44 -20.64
CA GLU A 78 2.16 -2.78 -20.13
C GLU A 78 2.08 -2.57 -18.62
N LEU A 79 0.95 -2.07 -18.10
CA LEU A 79 0.71 -1.91 -16.67
C LEU A 79 0.82 -3.24 -15.91
N SER A 80 0.34 -4.33 -16.51
CA SER A 80 0.42 -5.67 -15.94
C SER A 80 1.87 -6.16 -15.89
N ARG A 81 2.68 -5.89 -16.91
CA ARG A 81 4.12 -6.20 -16.91
C ARG A 81 4.88 -5.45 -15.82
N PHE A 82 4.58 -4.16 -15.60
CA PHE A 82 5.19 -3.39 -14.51
C PHE A 82 4.77 -3.91 -13.13
N LYS A 83 3.48 -4.22 -12.95
CA LYS A 83 2.95 -4.82 -11.70
C LYS A 83 3.50 -6.22 -11.41
N ALA A 84 3.99 -6.95 -12.42
CA ALA A 84 4.55 -8.28 -12.21
C ALA A 84 5.95 -8.24 -11.55
N LYS A 85 6.73 -7.16 -11.69
CA LYS A 85 8.09 -7.07 -11.13
C LYS A 85 8.07 -6.67 -9.67
N THR A 86 8.00 -7.61 -8.74
CA THR A 86 7.84 -7.29 -7.31
C THR A 86 9.17 -7.09 -6.56
N TYR A 87 10.27 -7.66 -7.07
CA TYR A 87 11.60 -7.59 -6.46
C TYR A 87 12.69 -7.87 -7.49
N ASP A 88 13.77 -7.08 -7.50
CA ASP A 88 14.94 -7.30 -8.35
C ASP A 88 16.21 -6.91 -7.57
N GLU A 89 17.22 -7.78 -7.52
CA GLU A 89 18.41 -7.51 -6.71
C GLU A 89 19.26 -6.42 -7.35
N VAL A 90 19.57 -5.38 -6.56
CA VAL A 90 20.37 -4.26 -7.06
C VAL A 90 21.84 -4.66 -7.17
N PRO A 91 22.57 -4.26 -8.23
CA PRO A 91 24.02 -4.44 -8.31
C PRO A 91 24.74 -3.77 -7.14
N LYS A 92 25.78 -4.44 -6.63
CA LYS A 92 26.58 -4.03 -5.46
C LYS A 92 27.99 -3.69 -5.92
N ASP A 93 28.17 -2.43 -6.32
CA ASP A 93 29.43 -1.96 -6.93
C ASP A 93 30.36 -1.24 -5.93
N ASP A 94 29.96 -1.12 -4.67
CA ASP A 94 30.73 -0.44 -3.61
C ASP A 94 30.89 -1.35 -2.39
N ASN A 95 31.91 -1.11 -1.58
CA ASN A 95 32.16 -1.90 -0.38
C ASN A 95 32.34 -1.00 0.85
N VAL A 96 31.73 -1.43 1.95
CA VAL A 96 32.03 -0.93 3.29
C VAL A 96 33.00 -1.90 3.95
N TYR A 97 33.95 -1.38 4.71
CA TYR A 97 34.98 -2.18 5.34
C TYR A 97 35.32 -1.70 6.74
N ILE A 98 35.85 -2.61 7.56
CA ILE A 98 36.47 -2.30 8.86
C ILE A 98 37.98 -2.52 8.73
N CYS A 99 38.76 -1.53 9.15
CA CYS A 99 40.21 -1.65 9.21
C CYS A 99 40.77 -1.37 10.61
N LYS A 100 41.89 -2.01 10.91
CA LYS A 100 42.70 -1.77 12.12
C LYS A 100 44.14 -1.45 11.74
N GLU A 101 44.83 -0.71 12.59
CA GLU A 101 46.30 -0.64 12.51
C GLU A 101 46.89 -1.98 12.95
N ALA A 102 48.01 -2.38 12.34
CA ALA A 102 48.61 -3.70 12.62
C ALA A 102 49.06 -3.85 14.08
N SER A 103 49.45 -2.74 14.72
CA SER A 103 49.80 -2.63 16.14
C SER A 103 48.60 -2.76 17.08
N GLU A 104 47.39 -2.48 16.60
CA GLU A 104 46.15 -2.42 17.39
C GLU A 104 45.19 -3.60 17.11
N LEU A 105 45.64 -4.64 16.39
CA LEU A 105 44.83 -5.81 16.03
C LEU A 105 44.16 -6.48 17.24
N ASN A 106 44.87 -6.51 18.37
CA ASN A 106 44.40 -7.12 19.63
C ASN A 106 43.49 -6.19 20.46
N THR A 107 43.21 -4.99 19.99
CA THR A 107 42.35 -4.02 20.68
C THR A 107 41.04 -3.84 19.94
N ASP A 108 40.01 -3.34 20.63
CA ASP A 108 38.71 -3.02 20.03
C ASP A 108 38.73 -1.75 19.18
N ARG A 109 39.88 -1.07 19.08
CA ARG A 109 39.99 0.13 18.28
C ARG A 109 39.99 -0.21 16.79
N HIS A 110 39.05 0.37 16.05
CA HIS A 110 38.92 0.14 14.62
C HIS A 110 38.34 1.36 13.91
N LYS A 111 38.43 1.37 12.57
CA LYS A 111 37.85 2.38 11.71
C LYS A 111 36.94 1.74 10.69
N ILE A 112 35.81 2.39 10.42
CA ILE A 112 34.90 2.03 9.33
C ILE A 112 35.23 2.94 8.14
N GLY A 113 35.24 2.37 6.95
CA GLY A 113 35.47 3.11 5.71
C GLY A 113 34.75 2.49 4.53
N LYS A 114 34.92 3.13 3.37
CA LYS A 114 34.32 2.69 2.11
C LYS A 114 35.31 2.70 0.96
N ALA A 115 35.15 1.77 0.03
CA ALA A 115 35.94 1.69 -1.18
C ALA A 115 35.28 0.80 -2.23
N ILE A 116 35.36 1.22 -3.49
CA ILE A 116 35.02 0.37 -4.64
C ILE A 116 35.98 -0.83 -4.73
N ASP A 117 37.28 -0.59 -4.51
CA ASP A 117 38.33 -1.62 -4.50
C ASP A 117 39.06 -1.61 -3.15
N THR A 118 38.72 -2.58 -2.29
CA THR A 118 39.25 -2.72 -0.93
C THR A 118 40.74 -3.06 -0.92
N LYS A 119 41.23 -3.88 -1.87
CA LYS A 119 42.65 -4.26 -1.96
C LYS A 119 43.54 -3.08 -2.34
N ARG A 120 43.11 -2.30 -3.33
CA ARG A 120 43.78 -1.04 -3.69
C ARG A 120 43.73 -0.05 -2.52
N ARG A 121 42.62 0.00 -1.79
CA ARG A 121 42.47 0.88 -0.63
C ARG A 121 43.40 0.51 0.51
N GLU A 122 43.49 -0.77 0.86
CA GLU A 122 44.40 -1.28 1.88
C GLU A 122 45.86 -0.94 1.55
N SER A 123 46.24 -1.07 0.28
CA SER A 123 47.58 -0.71 -0.20
C SER A 123 47.87 0.79 -0.02
N GLN A 124 46.89 1.66 -0.30
CA GLN A 124 47.01 3.11 -0.05
C GLN A 124 47.14 3.45 1.44
N LEU A 125 46.34 2.80 2.30
CA LEU A 125 46.44 3.01 3.75
C LEU A 125 47.85 2.64 4.26
N ASN A 126 48.43 1.55 3.74
CA ASN A 126 49.78 1.11 4.06
C ASN A 126 50.88 2.06 3.56
N THR A 127 50.68 2.79 2.45
CA THR A 127 51.65 3.82 2.02
C THR A 127 51.72 5.04 2.95
N GLY A 128 50.64 5.31 3.70
CA GLY A 128 50.55 6.47 4.59
C GLY A 128 50.72 6.16 6.09
N SER A 129 50.69 4.88 6.48
CA SER A 129 50.85 4.44 7.87
C SER A 129 52.23 3.82 8.09
N ALA A 130 52.98 4.34 9.08
CA ALA A 130 54.27 3.78 9.47
C ALA A 130 54.16 2.40 10.13
N GLN A 131 52.98 2.05 10.66
CA GLN A 131 52.71 0.78 11.36
C GLN A 131 51.92 -0.22 10.52
N GLY A 132 51.38 0.20 9.38
CA GLY A 132 50.54 -0.61 8.51
C GLY A 132 49.08 -0.67 8.98
N SER A 133 48.16 -0.76 8.03
CA SER A 133 46.72 -0.91 8.23
C SER A 133 46.23 -2.17 7.51
N LYS A 134 45.38 -2.93 8.19
CA LYS A 134 44.78 -4.16 7.67
C LYS A 134 43.27 -4.03 7.62
N ILE A 135 42.67 -4.38 6.48
CA ILE A 135 41.21 -4.54 6.38
C ILE A 135 40.87 -5.92 6.96
N ILE A 136 40.00 -5.95 7.98
CA ILE A 136 39.65 -7.17 8.71
C ILE A 136 38.24 -7.67 8.38
N TYR A 137 37.42 -6.82 7.75
CA TYR A 137 36.08 -7.16 7.31
C TYR A 137 35.73 -6.30 6.10
N GLU A 138 35.06 -6.89 5.12
CA GLU A 138 34.54 -6.21 3.93
C GLU A 138 33.15 -6.73 3.58
N ARG A 139 32.27 -5.83 3.14
CA ARG A 139 30.95 -6.19 2.64
C ARG A 139 30.52 -5.32 1.48
N SER A 140 30.07 -5.96 0.42
CA SER A 140 29.53 -5.30 -0.77
C SER A 140 28.11 -4.82 -0.54
N THR A 141 27.81 -3.62 -1.04
CA THR A 141 26.51 -2.95 -0.91
C THR A 141 26.26 -2.02 -2.08
N LEU A 142 25.01 -1.63 -2.29
CA LEU A 142 24.64 -0.62 -3.28
C LEU A 142 25.22 0.75 -2.97
N ASN A 143 25.32 1.13 -1.69
CA ASN A 143 25.65 2.49 -1.29
C ASN A 143 26.46 2.53 0.01
N ALA A 144 27.77 2.31 -0.08
CA ALA A 144 28.63 2.24 1.10
C ALA A 144 28.70 3.57 1.86
N LYS A 145 28.46 4.71 1.20
CA LYS A 145 28.37 6.02 1.89
C LYS A 145 27.19 6.06 2.86
N LEU A 146 26.00 5.62 2.42
CA LEU A 146 24.83 5.59 3.30
C LEU A 146 25.04 4.61 4.47
N ILE A 147 25.67 3.46 4.22
CA ILE A 147 25.99 2.49 5.27
C ILE A 147 26.97 3.08 6.29
N GLU A 148 28.02 3.77 5.84
CA GLU A 148 28.95 4.48 6.72
C GLU A 148 28.24 5.54 7.57
N ASP A 149 27.31 6.30 7.00
CA ASP A 149 26.51 7.30 7.73
C ASP A 149 25.61 6.65 8.79
N ILE A 150 24.98 5.50 8.46
CA ILE A 150 24.17 4.70 9.41
C ILE A 150 25.05 4.17 10.54
N ALA A 151 26.21 3.59 10.21
CA ALA A 151 27.15 3.05 11.19
C ALA A 151 27.67 4.15 12.13
N ASN A 152 28.01 5.33 11.60
CA ASN A 152 28.41 6.48 12.40
C ASN A 152 27.30 6.94 13.36
N ALA A 153 26.06 6.97 12.89
CA ALA A 153 24.91 7.32 13.73
C ALA A 153 24.67 6.27 14.84
N ALA A 154 24.73 4.98 14.51
CA ALA A 154 24.51 3.88 15.44
C ALA A 154 25.64 3.75 16.48
N LEU A 155 26.90 3.86 16.03
CA LEU A 155 28.10 3.70 16.86
C LEU A 155 28.57 4.99 17.51
N LYS A 156 27.78 6.07 17.45
CA LYS A 156 28.14 7.40 17.96
C LYS A 156 28.65 7.39 19.39
N ARG A 157 28.13 6.49 20.24
CA ARG A 157 28.53 6.35 21.65
C ARG A 157 29.93 5.74 21.82
N TYR A 158 30.40 4.99 20.82
CA TYR A 158 31.70 4.32 20.79
C TYR A 158 32.74 5.10 19.98
N HIS A 159 32.35 6.21 19.38
CA HIS A 159 33.25 7.04 18.59
C HIS A 159 34.37 7.61 19.46
N CYS A 160 35.61 7.32 19.10
CA CYS A 160 36.81 7.90 19.69
C CYS A 160 37.58 8.70 18.63
N ASN A 161 38.46 9.59 19.06
CA ASN A 161 39.26 10.53 18.25
C ASN A 161 39.22 10.37 16.70
N ARG A 162 38.83 11.46 16.02
CA ARG A 162 38.73 11.60 14.55
C ARG A 162 37.70 10.68 13.90
N GLU A 163 38.09 9.45 13.58
CA GLU A 163 37.35 8.51 12.71
C GLU A 163 37.41 7.07 13.25
N HIS A 164 37.73 6.90 14.54
CA HIS A 164 37.88 5.59 15.17
C HIS A 164 36.67 5.27 16.05
N TYR A 165 36.43 4.00 16.25
CA TYR A 165 35.45 3.46 17.18
C TYR A 165 36.15 2.57 18.18
N ASN A 166 35.64 2.55 19.41
CA ASN A 166 36.09 1.70 20.49
C ASN A 166 34.90 0.87 21.02
N SER A 167 34.42 -0.01 20.14
CA SER A 167 33.44 -1.07 20.40
C SER A 167 34.03 -2.40 19.97
N ARG A 168 33.48 -3.50 20.46
CA ARG A 168 33.77 -4.83 19.91
C ARG A 168 33.59 -4.80 18.40
N VAL A 169 34.52 -5.39 17.66
CA VAL A 169 34.50 -5.37 16.19
C VAL A 169 33.26 -6.07 15.68
N GLU A 170 32.89 -7.17 16.31
CA GLU A 170 31.73 -8.00 15.99
C GLU A 170 30.45 -7.17 16.04
N HIS A 171 30.30 -6.32 17.06
CA HIS A 171 29.15 -5.41 17.15
C HIS A 171 29.09 -4.42 15.98
N SER A 172 30.24 -3.91 15.54
CA SER A 172 30.29 -3.03 14.37
C SER A 172 30.04 -3.78 13.06
N VAL A 173 30.47 -5.04 12.97
CA VAL A 173 30.15 -5.95 11.86
C VAL A 173 28.64 -6.18 11.79
N ASP A 174 28.00 -6.54 12.91
CA ASP A 174 26.54 -6.76 12.97
C ASP A 174 25.76 -5.54 12.48
N ILE A 175 26.15 -4.33 12.94
CA ILE A 175 25.51 -3.09 12.52
C ILE A 175 25.66 -2.87 11.01
N ILE A 176 26.86 -3.10 10.46
CA ILE A 176 27.11 -2.97 9.03
C ILE A 176 26.31 -4.01 8.26
N ASP A 177 26.29 -5.26 8.72
CA ASP A 177 25.59 -6.37 8.10
C ASP A 177 24.07 -6.11 8.02
N ILE A 178 23.49 -5.70 9.15
CA ILE A 178 22.08 -5.32 9.24
C ILE A 178 21.79 -4.13 8.34
N ALA A 179 22.61 -3.06 8.41
CA ALA A 179 22.41 -1.86 7.61
C ALA A 179 22.46 -2.15 6.10
N CYS A 180 23.47 -2.90 5.64
CA CYS A 180 23.57 -3.33 4.24
C CYS A 180 22.34 -4.15 3.83
N THR A 181 21.92 -5.11 4.66
CA THR A 181 20.76 -5.96 4.36
C THR A 181 19.49 -5.15 4.23
N VAL A 182 19.23 -4.23 5.15
CA VAL A 182 18.05 -3.37 5.12
C VAL A 182 18.08 -2.46 3.89
N VAL A 183 19.18 -1.74 3.65
CA VAL A 183 19.27 -0.77 2.55
C VAL A 183 19.18 -1.47 1.19
N ASP A 184 19.96 -2.54 0.97
CA ASP A 184 19.97 -3.26 -0.31
C ASP A 184 18.59 -3.90 -0.56
N THR A 185 17.93 -4.43 0.46
CA THR A 185 16.59 -5.06 0.33
C THR A 185 15.51 -4.05 0.00
N LEU A 186 15.54 -2.87 0.64
CA LEU A 186 14.61 -1.78 0.34
C LEU A 186 14.84 -1.23 -1.08
N ALA A 187 16.10 -1.06 -1.49
CA ALA A 187 16.44 -0.60 -2.83
C ALA A 187 16.05 -1.61 -3.92
N SER A 188 16.01 -2.91 -3.59
CA SER A 188 15.58 -4.00 -4.49
C SER A 188 14.05 -4.11 -4.63
N SER A 189 13.29 -3.29 -3.91
CA SER A 189 11.83 -3.39 -3.83
C SER A 189 11.13 -2.36 -4.73
N TYR A 190 9.98 -2.76 -5.30
CA TYR A 190 9.15 -1.90 -6.14
C TYR A 190 7.92 -1.39 -5.39
N GLU A 191 7.36 -0.26 -5.83
CA GLU A 191 6.25 0.44 -5.16
C GLU A 191 5.03 -0.45 -4.84
N HIS A 192 4.72 -1.42 -5.71
CA HIS A 192 3.57 -2.31 -5.55
C HIS A 192 3.83 -3.51 -4.63
N ILE A 193 5.03 -3.67 -4.07
CA ILE A 193 5.25 -4.65 -3.02
C ILE A 193 4.40 -4.27 -1.80
N THR A 194 3.63 -5.22 -1.29
CA THR A 194 2.86 -4.95 -0.06
C THR A 194 3.83 -4.82 1.12
N ARG A 195 3.47 -3.97 2.09
CA ARG A 195 4.24 -3.82 3.34
C ARG A 195 4.54 -5.18 4.00
N GLY A 196 3.55 -6.07 4.08
CA GLY A 196 3.73 -7.40 4.68
C GLY A 196 4.74 -8.25 3.91
N SER A 197 4.66 -8.25 2.57
CA SER A 197 5.63 -8.98 1.74
C SER A 197 7.04 -8.42 1.86
N LEU A 198 7.19 -7.09 1.93
CA LEU A 198 8.49 -6.44 2.09
C LEU A 198 9.11 -6.76 3.45
N LEU A 199 8.32 -6.69 4.53
CA LEU A 199 8.77 -7.03 5.88
C LEU A 199 9.19 -8.50 5.98
N ASN A 200 8.37 -9.42 5.47
CA ASN A 200 8.70 -10.85 5.48
C ASN A 200 10.01 -11.12 4.72
N LYS A 201 10.23 -10.44 3.59
CA LYS A 201 11.46 -10.60 2.81
C LYS A 201 12.68 -10.03 3.53
N MET A 202 12.52 -8.89 4.21
CA MET A 202 13.57 -8.31 5.03
C MET A 202 13.92 -9.21 6.23
N ILE A 203 12.91 -9.76 6.92
CA ILE A 203 13.10 -10.71 8.02
C ILE A 203 13.84 -11.96 7.54
N ALA A 204 13.41 -12.55 6.42
CA ALA A 204 14.08 -13.72 5.85
C ALA A 204 15.57 -13.44 5.56
N LYS A 205 15.88 -12.30 4.91
CA LYS A 205 17.28 -11.93 4.62
C LYS A 205 18.10 -11.61 5.88
N LEU A 206 17.48 -11.16 6.96
CA LEU A 206 18.17 -10.96 8.24
C LEU A 206 18.43 -12.30 8.94
N GLN A 207 17.47 -13.23 8.92
CA GLN A 207 17.65 -14.60 9.46
C GLN A 207 18.74 -15.37 8.71
N ASP A 208 18.89 -15.15 7.40
CA ASP A 208 20.00 -15.73 6.62
C ASP A 208 21.39 -15.29 7.13
N LEU A 209 21.50 -14.09 7.72
CA LEU A 209 22.75 -13.63 8.35
C LEU A 209 23.09 -14.47 9.59
N ASP A 210 22.09 -14.75 10.44
CA ASP A 210 22.27 -15.54 11.66
C ASP A 210 22.83 -16.93 11.33
N VAL A 211 22.34 -17.57 10.27
CA VAL A 211 22.81 -18.91 9.83
C VAL A 211 24.24 -18.86 9.28
N SER A 212 24.60 -17.78 8.57
CA SER A 212 25.94 -17.66 7.96
C SER A 212 27.07 -17.61 9.01
N MET A 213 26.82 -17.01 10.18
CA MET A 213 27.78 -16.93 11.28
C MET A 213 28.08 -18.28 11.97
N PHE A 214 27.14 -19.24 11.95
CA PHE A 214 27.38 -20.58 12.50
C PHE A 214 28.18 -21.49 11.56
N THR A 215 28.14 -21.23 10.25
CA THR A 215 28.78 -22.11 9.25
C THR A 215 30.26 -21.82 9.02
N GLU A 216 30.77 -20.61 9.31
CA GLU A 216 32.19 -20.27 9.12
C GLU A 216 33.10 -20.77 10.25
N ASN A 217 32.56 -21.13 11.42
CA ASN A 217 33.34 -21.67 12.54
C ASN A 217 33.61 -23.19 12.45
N ALA A 218 33.08 -23.89 11.44
CA ALA A 218 33.22 -25.34 11.31
C ALA A 218 34.40 -25.82 10.45
N HIS A 219 35.27 -24.91 9.95
CA HIS A 219 36.31 -25.28 9.00
C HIS A 219 37.73 -24.79 9.33
N VAL A 220 38.24 -25.10 10.53
CA VAL A 220 39.70 -25.18 10.79
C VAL A 220 39.99 -26.26 11.87
N CYS A 221 40.49 -27.43 11.42
CA CYS A 221 41.29 -28.46 12.15
C CYS A 221 40.70 -29.04 13.47
N GLY A 222 40.48 -30.35 13.66
CA GLY A 222 41.20 -31.54 13.22
C GLY A 222 41.65 -32.34 14.46
N ASP A 223 40.99 -33.47 14.70
CA ASP A 223 41.27 -34.61 15.61
C ASP A 223 41.51 -34.35 17.12
N GLU A 224 40.59 -34.85 17.95
CA GLU A 224 40.86 -35.83 19.02
C GLU A 224 39.54 -36.36 19.62
N ASP A 225 39.48 -37.68 19.79
CA ASP A 225 38.36 -38.47 20.33
C ASP A 225 37.91 -37.98 21.71
N LEU A 226 36.63 -37.67 21.92
CA LEU A 226 36.01 -37.76 23.24
C LEU A 226 34.50 -38.05 23.19
N ASP A 227 34.12 -38.93 24.11
CA ASP A 227 32.88 -39.68 24.22
C ASP A 227 31.58 -38.85 24.26
N ILE A 228 30.60 -39.40 23.55
CA ILE A 228 29.17 -39.19 23.75
C ILE A 228 28.80 -39.74 25.14
N ASN A 229 28.50 -38.88 26.12
CA ASN A 229 27.35 -39.01 27.05
C ASN A 229 27.40 -37.98 28.20
N SER A 230 26.52 -36.97 28.19
CA SER A 230 25.89 -36.36 29.38
C SER A 230 24.97 -35.24 28.90
N GLN A 231 23.68 -35.53 28.80
CA GLN A 231 22.67 -35.02 29.73
C GLN A 231 22.43 -33.50 29.58
N SER A 232 21.39 -33.24 28.79
CA SER A 232 20.45 -32.13 28.90
C SER A 232 20.32 -31.55 30.31
N GLU A 233 20.67 -30.28 30.45
CA GLU A 233 19.91 -29.33 31.25
C GLU A 233 19.77 -28.08 30.37
N ASP A 234 18.63 -28.01 29.68
CA ASP A 234 18.13 -26.83 29.00
C ASP A 234 17.82 -25.78 30.07
N ASP A 235 18.62 -24.74 30.13
CA ASP A 235 18.22 -23.43 30.66
C ASP A 235 18.51 -22.40 29.55
N GLU A 236 17.81 -22.54 28.42
CA GLU A 236 17.62 -21.44 27.48
C GLU A 236 16.53 -20.53 28.07
N GLU A 237 16.97 -19.42 28.68
CA GLU A 237 16.13 -18.23 28.85
C GLU A 237 15.85 -17.66 27.45
N ASP A 238 14.81 -18.18 26.80
CA ASP A 238 14.24 -17.60 25.58
C ASP A 238 13.86 -16.14 25.84
N GLU A 239 14.51 -15.20 25.14
CA GLU A 239 14.03 -13.82 25.05
C GLU A 239 12.69 -13.80 24.32
N ASP A 240 11.62 -13.71 25.13
CA ASP A 240 10.22 -13.56 24.75
C ASP A 240 10.01 -12.64 23.53
N ASP A 241 9.47 -13.21 22.44
CA ASP A 241 8.69 -12.48 21.44
C ASP A 241 7.56 -11.70 22.17
N PRO A 242 7.53 -10.36 22.12
CA PRO A 242 6.56 -9.55 22.88
C PRO A 242 5.09 -9.73 22.43
N LEU A 243 4.82 -10.62 21.45
CA LEU A 243 3.50 -11.06 21.03
C LEU A 243 3.10 -12.45 21.54
N SER A 244 3.97 -13.18 22.25
CA SER A 244 3.81 -14.62 22.51
C SER A 244 2.99 -15.00 23.76
N SER A 245 2.98 -14.22 24.85
CA SER A 245 2.53 -14.79 26.15
C SER A 245 1.10 -14.42 26.61
N ASP A 246 0.40 -13.47 25.97
CA ASP A 246 -0.92 -13.00 26.42
C ASP A 246 -2.05 -13.40 25.44
N PRO A 247 -2.86 -14.43 25.75
CA PRO A 247 -3.92 -14.92 24.86
C PRO A 247 -5.00 -13.86 24.55
N ARG A 248 -5.09 -12.80 25.38
CA ARG A 248 -5.99 -11.67 25.13
C ARG A 248 -5.60 -10.86 23.89
N VAL A 249 -4.33 -10.83 23.51
CA VAL A 249 -3.87 -10.09 22.33
C VAL A 249 -4.47 -10.66 21.05
N LEU A 250 -4.60 -12.00 20.96
CA LEU A 250 -5.25 -12.66 19.84
C LEU A 250 -6.72 -12.25 19.73
N LYS A 251 -7.45 -12.26 20.85
CA LYS A 251 -8.86 -11.86 20.90
C LYS A 251 -9.08 -10.38 20.57
N ALA A 252 -8.22 -9.51 21.09
CA ALA A 252 -8.21 -8.09 20.73
C ALA A 252 -7.91 -7.88 19.23
N THR A 253 -6.99 -8.66 18.66
CA THR A 253 -6.63 -8.59 17.24
C THR A 253 -7.77 -9.08 16.34
N GLU A 254 -8.52 -10.10 16.77
CA GLU A 254 -9.73 -10.56 16.08
C GLU A 254 -10.76 -9.43 15.97
N PHE A 255 -11.12 -8.80 17.10
CA PHE A 255 -12.05 -7.68 17.13
C PHE A 255 -11.60 -6.54 16.21
N ILE A 256 -10.34 -6.13 16.34
CA ILE A 256 -9.77 -5.03 15.56
C ILE A 256 -9.84 -5.32 14.05
N LYS A 257 -9.54 -6.55 13.62
CA LYS A 257 -9.62 -6.94 12.20
C LYS A 257 -11.05 -6.90 11.66
N GLN A 258 -12.04 -7.20 12.50
CA GLN A 258 -13.44 -7.27 12.09
C GLN A 258 -14.14 -5.91 12.09
N HIS A 259 -13.72 -4.98 12.96
CA HIS A 259 -14.50 -3.77 13.24
C HIS A 259 -13.79 -2.46 12.96
N ILE A 260 -12.48 -2.46 12.68
CA ILE A 260 -11.70 -1.23 12.47
C ILE A 260 -11.17 -1.19 11.04
N ASP A 261 -11.50 -0.11 10.33
CA ASP A 261 -10.85 0.27 9.09
C ASP A 261 -9.57 1.05 9.39
N PHE A 262 -8.46 0.53 8.89
CA PHE A 262 -7.14 1.13 9.04
C PHE A 262 -6.80 2.10 7.91
N ASN A 263 -7.59 2.17 6.84
CA ASN A 263 -7.34 3.04 5.69
C ASN A 263 -8.57 3.90 5.36
N PRO A 264 -9.09 4.69 6.32
CA PRO A 264 -10.24 5.54 6.07
C PRO A 264 -9.94 6.58 4.99
N VAL A 265 -10.87 6.76 4.06
CA VAL A 265 -10.75 7.75 2.98
C VAL A 265 -10.98 9.15 3.55
N ARG A 266 -10.04 10.06 3.32
CA ARG A 266 -10.14 11.44 3.77
C ARG A 266 -11.20 12.20 2.96
N THR A 267 -12.19 12.75 3.66
CA THR A 267 -13.23 13.59 3.03
C THR A 267 -12.69 14.99 2.69
N LYS A 268 -13.37 15.68 1.76
CA LYS A 268 -13.01 17.05 1.35
C LYS A 268 -13.03 18.04 2.52
N GLU A 269 -13.92 17.85 3.48
CA GLU A 269 -14.08 18.67 4.68
C GLU A 269 -12.92 18.48 5.68
N ALA A 270 -12.32 17.29 5.69
CA ALA A 270 -11.19 16.98 6.56
C ALA A 270 -9.81 17.28 5.92
N ALA A 271 -9.77 17.82 4.70
CA ALA A 271 -8.54 18.06 3.95
C ALA A 271 -7.57 19.04 4.66
N SER A 272 -8.12 20.01 5.41
CA SER A 272 -7.36 21.01 6.18
C SER A 272 -7.11 20.61 7.64
N LYS A 273 -7.75 19.54 8.15
CA LYS A 273 -7.62 19.12 9.56
C LYS A 273 -6.35 18.30 9.78
N HIS A 274 -5.61 18.54 10.87
CA HIS A 274 -4.38 17.80 11.17
C HIS A 274 -4.63 16.30 11.46
N TYR A 275 -5.77 16.00 12.08
CA TYR A 275 -6.26 14.65 12.37
C TYR A 275 -7.57 14.41 11.62
N TYR A 276 -7.77 13.19 11.10
CA TYR A 276 -9.01 12.80 10.42
C TYR A 276 -9.26 11.31 10.64
N ALA A 277 -10.53 10.94 10.81
CA ALA A 277 -10.95 9.57 11.13
C ALA A 277 -10.14 9.00 12.30
N TRP A 278 -10.61 9.24 13.53
CA TRP A 278 -9.93 8.78 14.74
C TRP A 278 -10.91 8.08 15.68
N ILE A 279 -10.38 7.16 16.49
CA ILE A 279 -11.12 6.45 17.53
C ILE A 279 -10.42 6.71 18.86
N THR A 280 -11.16 7.15 19.88
CA THR A 280 -10.55 7.34 21.21
C THR A 280 -10.23 5.99 21.85
N GLN A 281 -9.21 5.98 22.72
CA GLN A 281 -8.91 4.78 23.52
C GLN A 281 -10.10 4.35 24.39
N LYS A 282 -10.93 5.31 24.81
CA LYS A 282 -12.13 5.07 25.62
C LYS A 282 -13.22 4.37 24.79
N ASP A 283 -13.48 4.86 23.58
CA ASP A 283 -14.53 4.31 22.71
C ASP A 283 -14.12 2.93 22.20
N LEU A 284 -12.86 2.75 21.82
CA LEU A 284 -12.31 1.45 21.45
C LEU A 284 -12.52 0.42 22.56
N LEU A 285 -12.22 0.80 23.81
CA LEU A 285 -12.39 -0.07 24.97
C LEU A 285 -13.86 -0.38 25.25
N ASN A 286 -14.75 0.60 25.09
CA ASN A 286 -16.19 0.41 25.30
C ASN A 286 -16.76 -0.56 24.27
N CYS A 287 -16.58 -0.28 22.99
CA CYS A 287 -17.12 -1.13 21.92
C CYS A 287 -16.51 -2.54 21.95
N PHE A 288 -15.21 -2.68 22.24
CA PHE A 288 -14.61 -4.00 22.43
C PHE A 288 -15.25 -4.74 23.60
N TRP A 289 -15.45 -4.07 24.74
CA TRP A 289 -16.01 -4.72 25.91
C TRP A 289 -17.44 -5.17 25.69
N ASP A 290 -18.24 -4.36 25.01
CA ASP A 290 -19.63 -4.69 24.69
C ASP A 290 -19.66 -5.91 23.77
N TRP A 291 -18.91 -5.88 22.66
CA TRP A 291 -18.73 -7.02 21.75
C TRP A 291 -18.25 -8.29 22.47
N TYR A 292 -17.21 -8.16 23.29
CA TYR A 292 -16.65 -9.27 24.03
C TYR A 292 -17.70 -9.82 25.00
N SER A 293 -18.36 -8.96 25.78
CA SER A 293 -19.36 -9.33 26.80
C SER A 293 -20.59 -10.03 26.22
N GLU A 294 -21.06 -9.58 25.06
CA GLU A 294 -22.27 -10.06 24.39
C GLU A 294 -22.04 -11.30 23.51
N ASP A 295 -20.78 -11.60 23.13
CA ASP A 295 -20.44 -12.80 22.38
C ASP A 295 -20.61 -14.08 23.24
N ASP A 296 -21.76 -14.75 23.11
CA ASP A 296 -22.04 -16.05 23.75
C ASP A 296 -21.65 -17.27 22.89
N SER A 297 -20.78 -17.07 21.89
CA SER A 297 -20.24 -18.18 21.11
C SER A 297 -19.53 -19.21 22.01
N ARG A 298 -19.54 -20.47 21.57
CA ARG A 298 -18.84 -21.55 22.28
C ARG A 298 -17.36 -21.23 22.48
N GLY A 299 -16.72 -20.64 21.47
CA GLY A 299 -15.31 -20.23 21.53
C GLY A 299 -15.04 -19.16 22.58
N ASN A 300 -15.89 -18.13 22.70
CA ASN A 300 -15.70 -17.08 23.71
C ASN A 300 -15.96 -17.59 25.14
N ARG A 301 -16.94 -18.50 25.31
CA ARG A 301 -17.17 -19.18 26.59
C ARG A 301 -16.00 -20.06 27.01
N GLU A 302 -15.42 -20.82 26.10
CA GLU A 302 -14.23 -21.63 26.37
C GLU A 302 -13.02 -20.74 26.68
N PHE A 303 -12.81 -19.67 25.92
CA PHE A 303 -11.77 -18.67 26.20
C PHE A 303 -11.89 -18.06 27.60
N ARG A 304 -13.09 -17.62 28.00
CA ARG A 304 -13.35 -17.06 29.34
C ARG A 304 -13.09 -18.02 30.48
N LYS A 305 -13.39 -19.31 30.30
CA LYS A 305 -13.15 -20.34 31.33
C LYS A 305 -11.66 -20.50 31.65
N HIS A 306 -10.81 -20.31 30.64
CA HIS A 306 -9.35 -20.42 30.75
C HIS A 306 -8.65 -19.08 31.02
N LEU A 307 -9.39 -17.97 31.03
CA LEU A 307 -8.86 -16.66 31.37
C LEU A 307 -8.92 -16.43 32.89
N ASP A 308 -7.82 -15.96 33.47
CA ASP A 308 -7.81 -15.58 34.88
C ASP A 308 -8.86 -14.51 35.19
N LYS A 309 -9.62 -14.70 36.28
CA LYS A 309 -10.70 -13.78 36.70
C LYS A 309 -10.22 -12.35 36.96
N CYS A 310 -8.94 -12.16 37.30
CA CYS A 310 -8.36 -10.83 37.46
C CYS A 310 -8.12 -10.12 36.11
N LEU A 311 -7.97 -10.89 35.03
CA LEU A 311 -7.79 -10.42 33.66
C LEU A 311 -9.12 -10.27 32.91
N ASP A 312 -10.21 -10.88 33.38
CA ASP A 312 -11.56 -10.74 32.79
C ASP A 312 -12.32 -9.50 33.31
N LYS A 313 -11.71 -8.31 33.19
CA LYS A 313 -12.30 -7.03 33.62
C LYS A 313 -12.04 -5.96 32.58
N LYS A 314 -13.00 -5.08 32.31
CA LYS A 314 -12.87 -4.00 31.30
C LYS A 314 -11.56 -3.21 31.40
N SER A 315 -11.12 -2.85 32.60
CA SER A 315 -9.87 -2.10 32.80
C SER A 315 -8.60 -2.84 32.35
N SER A 316 -8.59 -4.17 32.37
CA SER A 316 -7.41 -4.99 32.02
C SER A 316 -7.12 -4.99 30.51
N TRP A 317 -8.15 -4.73 29.70
CA TRP A 317 -8.08 -4.80 28.23
C TRP A 317 -7.53 -3.53 27.59
N LYS A 318 -7.44 -2.42 28.33
CA LYS A 318 -6.95 -1.14 27.82
C LYS A 318 -5.54 -1.26 27.21
N GLY A 319 -4.61 -1.89 27.92
CA GLY A 319 -3.24 -2.10 27.45
C GLY A 319 -3.14 -3.17 26.35
N VAL A 320 -4.00 -4.18 26.39
CA VAL A 320 -4.07 -5.24 25.37
C VAL A 320 -4.51 -4.66 24.02
N LEU A 321 -5.59 -3.86 24.01
CA LEU A 321 -6.10 -3.20 22.81
C LEU A 321 -5.10 -2.21 22.23
N GLN A 322 -4.37 -1.48 23.09
CA GLN A 322 -3.31 -0.60 22.64
C GLN A 322 -2.19 -1.37 21.93
N ARG A 323 -1.67 -2.45 22.52
CA ARG A 323 -0.67 -3.32 21.87
C ARG A 323 -1.17 -3.89 20.54
N ALA A 324 -2.43 -4.30 20.48
CA ALA A 324 -3.02 -4.84 19.26
C ALA A 324 -3.17 -3.77 18.14
N MET A 325 -3.51 -2.52 18.48
CA MET A 325 -3.49 -1.40 17.54
C MET A 325 -2.07 -1.03 17.08
N GLU A 326 -1.10 -1.06 17.99
CA GLU A 326 0.31 -0.80 17.69
C GLU A 326 0.91 -1.87 16.77
N ALA A 327 0.53 -3.14 16.94
CA ALA A 327 0.88 -4.22 16.03
C ALA A 327 0.32 -4.00 14.60
N LYS A 328 -0.78 -3.25 14.46
CA LYS A 328 -1.32 -2.79 13.16
C LYS A 328 -0.69 -1.48 12.68
N GLY A 329 0.30 -0.96 13.39
CA GLY A 329 1.01 0.27 13.07
C GLY A 329 0.21 1.53 13.37
N ARG A 330 -0.66 1.50 14.38
CA ARG A 330 -1.40 2.68 14.89
C ARG A 330 -1.03 2.91 16.35
N ARG A 331 -0.32 4.00 16.62
CA ARG A 331 0.06 4.41 17.98
C ARG A 331 -1.00 5.33 18.56
N VAL A 332 -1.15 5.31 19.88
CA VAL A 332 -1.98 6.29 20.58
C VAL A 332 -1.33 7.67 20.50
N LEU A 333 -2.12 8.68 20.19
CA LEU A 333 -1.72 10.08 20.08
C LEU A 333 -2.58 10.92 21.02
N THR A 334 -1.99 11.99 21.54
CA THR A 334 -2.74 13.06 22.20
C THR A 334 -3.24 14.02 21.13
N ILE A 335 -4.56 14.05 20.93
CA ILE A 335 -5.22 14.95 19.97
C ILE A 335 -5.97 16.06 20.71
N HIS A 336 -6.11 17.20 20.04
CA HIS A 336 -6.79 18.37 20.59
C HIS A 336 -7.94 18.86 19.70
N PRO A 337 -9.02 18.08 19.53
CA PRO A 337 -10.18 18.53 18.79
C PRO A 337 -10.85 19.73 19.47
N VAL A 338 -11.44 20.60 18.66
CA VAL A 338 -12.31 21.70 19.11
C VAL A 338 -13.74 21.22 18.98
N VAL A 339 -14.43 21.08 20.11
CA VAL A 339 -15.85 20.69 20.17
C VAL A 339 -16.57 21.83 20.87
N ASP A 340 -17.61 22.39 20.25
CA ASP A 340 -18.40 23.53 20.79
C ASP A 340 -17.53 24.72 21.25
N ALA A 341 -16.52 25.08 20.45
CA ALA A 341 -15.54 26.13 20.75
C ALA A 341 -14.65 25.89 21.98
N VAL A 342 -14.65 24.68 22.55
CA VAL A 342 -13.77 24.25 23.64
C VAL A 342 -12.75 23.24 23.12
N GLN A 343 -11.47 23.54 23.29
CA GLN A 343 -10.40 22.61 22.95
C GLN A 343 -10.30 21.52 24.02
N THR A 344 -10.54 20.27 23.64
CA THR A 344 -10.50 19.12 24.54
C THR A 344 -9.28 18.26 24.24
N THR A 345 -8.61 17.75 25.27
CA THR A 345 -7.46 16.84 25.12
C THR A 345 -7.93 15.40 25.21
N LEU A 346 -7.70 14.60 24.16
CA LEU A 346 -8.11 13.20 24.08
C LEU A 346 -6.92 12.31 23.70
N LEU A 347 -6.95 11.05 24.17
CA LEU A 347 -6.06 9.98 23.69
C LEU A 347 -6.79 9.17 22.62
N ALA A 348 -6.27 9.19 21.40
CA ALA A 348 -6.92 8.57 20.25
C ALA A 348 -5.92 7.94 19.28
N PHE A 349 -6.41 7.05 18.44
CA PHE A 349 -5.70 6.52 17.29
C PHE A 349 -6.13 7.32 16.06
N ASP A 350 -5.18 7.90 15.32
CA ASP A 350 -5.45 8.66 14.08
C ASP A 350 -5.48 7.73 12.86
N ARG A 351 -6.20 8.12 11.80
CA ARG A 351 -6.40 7.36 10.56
C ARG A 351 -6.94 5.95 10.80
N VAL A 352 -7.96 5.87 11.64
CA VAL A 352 -8.77 4.68 11.87
C VAL A 352 -10.25 5.06 12.02
N SER A 353 -11.14 4.27 11.44
CA SER A 353 -12.59 4.44 11.62
C SER A 353 -13.25 3.10 11.90
N TRP A 354 -14.47 3.13 12.43
CA TRP A 354 -15.29 1.94 12.51
C TRP A 354 -15.70 1.49 11.11
N ILE A 355 -15.73 0.18 10.87
CA ILE A 355 -16.35 -0.39 9.67
C ILE A 355 -17.86 -0.20 9.82
N THR A 356 -18.53 0.32 8.78
CA THR A 356 -19.92 0.86 8.76
C THR A 356 -21.02 -0.14 9.18
N THR A 357 -20.67 -1.37 9.55
CA THR A 357 -21.56 -2.40 10.08
C THR A 357 -21.77 -2.30 11.60
N PHE A 358 -20.94 -1.54 12.33
CA PHE A 358 -21.19 -1.24 13.74
C PHE A 358 -22.14 -0.05 13.81
N GLY A 359 -23.36 -0.27 14.32
CA GLY A 359 -24.43 0.74 14.48
C GLY A 359 -24.10 1.82 15.51
N VAL A 360 -23.00 2.53 15.30
CA VAL A 360 -22.74 3.83 15.90
C VAL A 360 -23.24 4.84 14.87
N GLU A 361 -24.41 5.41 15.14
CA GLU A 361 -24.91 6.57 14.39
C GLU A 361 -23.76 7.57 14.27
N ASP A 362 -23.54 8.05 13.04
CA ASP A 362 -22.55 9.09 12.71
C ASP A 362 -22.67 10.24 13.72
N THR A 363 -21.86 10.21 14.78
CA THR A 363 -21.52 11.41 15.52
C THR A 363 -20.54 12.17 14.64
N THR A 364 -21.11 12.91 13.69
CA THR A 364 -20.46 14.06 13.09
C THR A 364 -20.04 15.00 14.22
N PHE A 365 -18.72 15.09 14.44
CA PHE A 365 -18.07 16.09 15.29
C PHE A 365 -17.43 17.18 14.44
#